data_AF-A0A7Z8Y0W7-F1
#
_entry.id   AF-A0A7Z8Y0W7-F1
#
_cell.length_a   1.000
_cell.length_b   1.000
_cell.length_c   1.000
_cell.angle_alpha   90.00
_cell.angle_beta   90.00
_cell.angle_gamma   90.00
#
_symmetry.space_group_name_H-M   'P 1'
#
loop_
_entity.id
_entity.type
_entity.pdbx_description
1 polymer ?
#
loop_
_entity_poly.entity_id
_entity_poly.type
_entity_poly.pdbx_seq_one_letter_code
_entity_poly.pdbx_strand_id
1 'polypeptide(L)'
;MALPNDNRVIIAIGAGLVIIAAVVLALIFTGGGDKTPEAPPAARGGLTVDLADAPTLEPTRELRCFVDGQFVGMATLAVCAQRNGLATDALDVGIDETGALAAAPTAAFAPPPELPPVEMAQADPLPSPAPGAAAPSNPAPAPSVGAQCLRHSGSDWRVLSSGMSLNACVQALYAGICVRPGDAQYGRWGDTTLRLVPRRVEQSGDNSRFRTLAEQDRNCQFPGLN
;
A
#
# COMPACT_ATOMS: atom_id res chain seq x y z
N MET A 1 -11.23 -29.91 -92.96
CA MET A 1 -10.43 -29.14 -91.97
C MET A 1 -11.10 -29.33 -90.62
N ALA A 2 -10.51 -30.15 -89.75
CA ALA A 2 -11.12 -30.57 -88.48
C ALA A 2 -10.73 -29.60 -87.36
N LEU A 3 -11.71 -29.06 -86.63
CA LEU A 3 -11.47 -28.27 -85.41
C LEU A 3 -11.23 -29.21 -84.22
N PRO A 4 -10.10 -29.11 -83.49
CA PRO A 4 -9.86 -29.94 -82.31
C PRO A 4 -10.44 -29.32 -81.03
N ASN A 5 -11.46 -30.00 -80.49
CA ASN A 5 -11.93 -30.06 -79.09
C ASN A 5 -11.46 -28.96 -78.11
N ASP A 6 -12.31 -27.94 -77.94
CA ASP A 6 -12.16 -26.76 -77.07
C ASP A 6 -12.22 -27.04 -75.55
N ASN A 7 -12.27 -28.29 -75.08
CA ASN A 7 -12.37 -28.53 -73.64
C ASN A 7 -11.04 -28.25 -72.90
N ARG A 8 -9.89 -28.45 -73.56
CA ARG A 8 -8.57 -28.13 -72.98
C ARG A 8 -8.32 -26.62 -72.90
N VAL A 9 -8.86 -25.86 -73.85
CA VAL A 9 -8.76 -24.40 -73.88
C VAL A 9 -9.61 -23.80 -72.76
N ILE A 10 -10.82 -24.31 -72.56
CA ILE A 10 -11.70 -23.88 -71.44
C ILE A 10 -11.07 -24.19 -70.08
N ILE A 11 -10.46 -25.37 -69.92
CA ILE A 11 -9.75 -25.74 -68.68
C ILE A 11 -8.51 -24.85 -68.45
N ALA A 12 -7.75 -24.54 -69.50
CA ALA A 12 -6.56 -23.67 -69.39
C ALA A 12 -6.93 -22.24 -69.02
N ILE A 13 -8.02 -21.69 -69.58
CA ILE A 13 -8.52 -20.35 -69.26
C ILE A 13 -9.07 -20.32 -67.82
N GLY A 14 -9.84 -21.34 -67.43
CA GLY A 14 -10.38 -21.46 -66.07
C GLY A 14 -9.29 -21.55 -65.01
N ALA A 15 -8.25 -22.36 -65.24
CA ALA A 15 -7.11 -22.50 -64.32
C ALA A 15 -6.34 -21.18 -64.17
N GLY A 16 -6.14 -20.44 -65.27
CA GLY A 16 -5.49 -19.13 -65.23
C GLY A 16 -6.24 -18.12 -64.37
N LEU A 17 -7.57 -18.05 -64.48
CA LEU A 17 -8.39 -17.13 -63.70
C LEU A 17 -8.35 -17.44 -62.20
N VAL A 18 -8.36 -18.72 -61.81
CA VAL A 18 -8.29 -19.12 -60.40
C VAL A 18 -6.96 -18.74 -59.77
N ILE A 19 -5.85 -18.92 -60.48
CA ILE A 19 -4.52 -18.55 -59.98
C ILE A 19 -4.41 -17.04 -59.79
N ILE A 20 -4.90 -16.25 -60.74
CA ILE A 20 -4.89 -14.78 -60.64
C ILE A 20 -5.75 -14.32 -59.46
N ALA A 21 -6.95 -14.88 -59.28
CA ALA A 21 -7.81 -14.54 -58.15
C ALA A 21 -7.15 -14.88 -56.80
N ALA A 22 -6.46 -16.02 -56.69
CA ALA A 22 -5.75 -16.42 -55.48
C ALA A 22 -4.58 -15.47 -55.15
N VAL A 23 -3.82 -15.02 -56.16
CA VAL A 23 -2.72 -14.06 -55.97
C VAL A 23 -3.24 -12.70 -55.53
N VAL A 24 -4.34 -12.22 -56.12
CA VAL A 24 -4.97 -10.95 -55.72
C VAL A 24 -5.50 -11.03 -54.28
N LEU A 25 -6.16 -12.13 -53.90
CA LEU A 25 -6.60 -12.35 -52.53
C LEU A 25 -5.40 -12.37 -51.56
N ALA A 26 -4.34 -13.09 -51.90
CA ALA A 26 -3.14 -13.15 -51.08
C ALA A 26 -2.52 -11.77 -50.86
N LEU A 27 -2.45 -10.93 -51.89
CA LEU A 27 -1.92 -9.56 -51.77
C LEU A 27 -2.80 -8.68 -50.86
N ILE A 28 -4.14 -8.81 -50.95
CA ILE A 28 -5.08 -8.08 -50.10
C ILE A 28 -4.96 -8.52 -48.63
N PHE A 29 -4.82 -9.83 -48.36
CA PHE A 29 -4.73 -10.36 -47.00
C PHE A 29 -3.33 -10.23 -46.37
N THR A 30 -2.27 -10.09 -47.18
CA THR A 30 -0.89 -9.94 -46.68
C THR A 30 -0.51 -8.46 -46.47
N GLY A 31 -1.29 -7.51 -47.00
CA GLY A 31 -1.03 -6.06 -46.86
C GLY A 31 -1.40 -5.42 -45.51
N GLY A 32 -1.91 -6.19 -44.54
CA GLY A 32 -2.34 -5.68 -43.23
C GLY A 32 -1.47 -6.22 -42.10
N GLY A 33 -0.26 -5.68 -41.91
CA GLY A 33 0.67 -6.30 -40.97
C GLY A 33 1.82 -5.50 -40.38
N ASP A 34 1.94 -4.18 -40.59
CA ASP A 34 2.83 -3.39 -39.72
C ASP A 34 2.09 -3.03 -38.43
N LYS A 35 1.94 -4.03 -37.55
CA LYS A 35 1.80 -3.75 -36.13
C LYS A 35 3.20 -3.46 -35.61
N THR A 36 3.58 -2.19 -35.66
CA THR A 36 4.57 -1.66 -34.70
C THR A 36 4.16 -2.21 -33.33
N PRO A 37 5.07 -2.81 -32.54
CA PRO A 37 4.72 -3.24 -31.20
C PRO A 37 4.33 -1.98 -30.43
N GLU A 38 3.03 -1.77 -30.28
CA GLU A 38 2.47 -0.75 -29.41
C GLU A 38 3.05 -1.04 -28.02
N ALA A 39 3.94 -0.17 -27.55
CA ALA A 39 4.57 -0.34 -26.25
C ALA A 39 3.49 -0.51 -25.17
N PRO A 40 3.68 -1.43 -24.22
CA PRO A 40 2.64 -1.80 -23.25
C PRO A 40 2.12 -0.56 -22.50
N PRO A 41 0.83 -0.53 -22.13
CA PRO A 41 0.13 0.66 -21.61
C PRO A 41 0.75 1.27 -20.34
N ALA A 42 1.65 0.55 -19.65
CA ALA A 42 2.45 1.08 -18.55
C ALA A 42 3.39 2.24 -18.95
N ALA A 43 3.72 2.38 -20.24
CA ALA A 43 4.59 3.46 -20.74
C ALA A 43 3.88 4.81 -20.94
N ARG A 44 2.55 4.89 -20.79
CA ARG A 44 1.79 6.15 -21.01
C ARG A 44 1.35 6.87 -19.72
N GLY A 45 1.62 6.29 -18.56
CA GLY A 45 1.20 6.84 -17.27
C GLY A 45 2.19 6.61 -16.14
N GLY A 46 3.45 6.32 -16.47
CA GLY A 46 4.51 6.18 -15.47
C GLY A 46 4.99 7.53 -14.97
N LEU A 47 5.17 7.66 -13.66
CA LEU A 47 5.90 8.77 -13.04
C LEU A 47 7.32 8.79 -13.64
N THR A 48 7.60 9.70 -14.56
CA THR A 48 8.93 9.92 -15.11
C THR A 48 9.74 10.71 -14.09
N VAL A 49 10.70 10.06 -13.44
CA VAL A 49 11.66 10.73 -12.57
C VAL A 49 12.74 11.31 -13.46
N ASP A 50 12.65 12.60 -13.73
CA ASP A 50 13.68 13.34 -14.45
C ASP A 50 14.80 13.67 -13.46
N LEU A 51 15.80 12.79 -13.41
CA LEU A 51 16.97 12.98 -12.58
C LEU A 51 17.95 13.91 -13.31
N ALA A 52 17.62 15.20 -13.34
CA ALA A 52 18.55 16.22 -13.78
C ALA A 52 19.67 16.34 -12.73
N ASP A 53 20.92 16.43 -13.19
CA ASP A 53 22.05 16.73 -12.33
C ASP A 53 21.81 18.06 -11.60
N ALA A 54 21.62 17.98 -10.28
CA ALA A 54 21.42 19.17 -9.47
C ALA A 54 22.73 19.98 -9.44
N PRO A 55 22.71 21.28 -9.72
CA PRO A 55 23.89 22.12 -9.54
C PRO A 55 24.29 22.06 -8.06
N THR A 56 25.58 21.85 -7.79
CA THR A 56 26.11 21.81 -6.43
C THR A 56 25.76 23.12 -5.71
N LEU A 57 24.99 23.00 -4.62
CA LEU A 57 24.56 24.14 -3.84
C LEU A 57 25.71 24.58 -2.93
N GLU A 58 26.34 25.71 -3.27
CA GLU A 58 27.39 26.33 -2.46
C GLU A 58 26.81 26.86 -1.13
N PRO A 59 27.25 26.35 0.04
CA PRO A 59 26.65 26.68 1.35
C PRO A 59 26.73 28.17 1.72
N THR A 60 27.75 28.86 1.21
CA THR A 60 28.02 30.28 1.49
C THR A 60 27.31 31.23 0.51
N ARG A 61 26.67 30.70 -0.54
CA ARG A 61 25.98 31.52 -1.54
C ARG A 61 24.69 32.07 -0.95
N GLU A 62 24.50 33.38 -1.08
CA GLU A 62 23.23 34.00 -0.74
C GLU A 62 22.18 33.71 -1.82
N LEU A 63 21.02 33.26 -1.37
CA LEU A 63 19.86 32.90 -2.17
C LEU A 63 18.65 33.71 -1.73
N ARG A 64 17.65 33.82 -2.59
CA ARG A 64 16.38 34.47 -2.26
C ARG A 64 15.63 33.58 -1.26
N CYS A 65 15.42 34.08 -0.05
CA CYS A 65 14.72 33.34 0.98
C CYS A 65 13.22 33.62 0.96
N PHE A 66 12.44 32.53 0.99
CA PHE A 66 10.99 32.57 1.08
C PHE A 66 10.53 31.85 2.34
N VAL A 67 9.64 32.47 3.11
CA VAL A 67 9.00 31.88 4.30
C VAL A 67 7.50 31.98 4.11
N ASP A 68 6.78 30.87 4.23
CA ASP A 68 5.34 30.77 3.92
C ASP A 68 4.97 31.29 2.52
N GLY A 69 5.89 31.12 1.55
CA GLY A 69 5.73 31.61 0.18
C GLY A 69 5.98 33.11 -0.03
N GLN A 70 6.38 33.86 1.00
CA GLN A 70 6.69 35.29 0.92
C GLN A 70 8.21 35.53 0.89
N PHE A 71 8.68 36.45 0.05
CA PHE A 71 10.10 36.81 -0.02
C PHE A 71 10.51 37.66 1.17
N VAL A 72 11.49 37.19 1.95
CA VAL A 72 11.96 37.86 3.19
C VAL A 72 13.37 38.44 3.08
N GLY A 73 14.03 38.30 1.93
CA GLY A 73 15.37 38.83 1.67
C GLY A 73 16.36 37.79 1.15
N MET A 74 17.62 38.20 1.02
CA MET A 74 18.73 37.29 0.66
C MET A 74 19.28 36.65 1.94
N ALA A 75 19.53 35.34 1.91
CA ALA A 75 20.13 34.58 3.01
C ALA A 75 20.85 33.33 2.48
N THR A 76 21.78 32.76 3.25
CA THR A 76 22.37 31.45 2.93
C THR A 76 21.33 30.34 3.08
N LEU A 77 21.61 29.17 2.50
CA LEU A 77 20.68 28.04 2.51
C LEU A 77 20.32 27.61 3.94
N ALA A 78 21.30 27.49 4.83
CA ALA A 78 21.09 27.16 6.24
C ALA A 78 20.21 28.20 6.95
N VAL A 79 20.51 29.49 6.79
CA VAL A 79 19.73 30.55 7.44
C VAL A 79 18.29 30.58 6.93
N CYS A 80 18.07 30.35 5.64
CA CYS A 80 16.72 30.31 5.09
C CYS A 80 15.94 29.08 5.54
N ALA A 81 16.58 27.90 5.56
CA ALA A 81 15.98 26.66 6.05
C ALA A 81 15.54 26.79 7.52
N GLN A 82 16.41 27.35 8.36
CA GLN A 82 16.11 27.60 9.78
C GLN A 82 14.88 28.51 9.95
N ARG A 83 14.73 29.56 9.12
CA ARG A 83 13.56 30.44 9.15
C ARG A 83 12.27 29.75 8.68
N ASN A 84 12.39 28.69 7.89
CA ASN A 84 11.27 27.82 7.50
C ASN A 84 11.00 26.70 8.51
N GLY A 85 11.68 26.70 9.67
CA GLY A 85 11.52 25.66 10.68
C GLY A 85 12.14 24.32 10.32
N LEU A 86 13.00 24.28 9.29
CA LEU A 86 13.79 23.09 8.96
C LEU A 86 15.01 23.09 9.89
N ALA A 87 15.15 22.03 10.71
CA ALA A 87 16.35 21.82 11.50
C ALA A 87 17.54 21.68 10.55
N THR A 88 18.46 22.63 10.61
CA THR A 88 19.68 22.62 9.79
C THR A 88 20.79 21.77 10.38
N ASP A 89 20.67 21.39 11.65
CA ASP A 89 21.54 20.43 12.29
C ASP A 89 21.00 19.03 12.07
N ALA A 90 21.92 18.08 11.89
CA ALA A 90 21.71 16.68 11.53
C ALA A 90 20.31 16.20 11.87
N LEU A 91 19.55 15.90 10.82
CA LEU A 91 18.16 15.47 10.89
C LEU A 91 17.97 14.50 12.04
N ASP A 92 16.82 14.59 12.70
CA ASP A 92 16.25 13.62 13.66
C ASP A 92 15.92 12.28 12.97
N VAL A 93 16.89 11.75 12.23
CA VAL A 93 16.95 10.42 11.60
C VAL A 93 18.36 9.83 11.73
N GLY A 94 19.07 10.07 12.84
CA GLY A 94 20.23 9.25 13.27
C GLY A 94 21.32 8.96 12.23
N ILE A 95 21.52 9.85 11.26
CA ILE A 95 22.57 9.75 10.24
C ILE A 95 23.48 10.95 10.48
N ASP A 96 24.68 10.69 11.00
CA ASP A 96 25.72 11.71 11.11
C ASP A 96 26.34 12.00 9.73
N GLU A 97 27.17 13.03 9.65
CA GLU A 97 27.83 13.48 8.41
C GLU A 97 28.70 12.40 7.73
N THR A 98 28.94 11.25 8.39
CA THR A 98 29.68 10.11 7.82
C THR A 98 28.78 9.05 7.17
N GLY A 99 27.45 9.20 7.24
CA GLY A 99 26.50 8.24 6.68
C GLY A 99 26.32 6.97 7.55
N ALA A 100 26.80 6.98 8.79
CA ALA A 100 26.62 5.88 9.72
C ALA A 100 25.35 6.07 10.56
N LEU A 101 24.58 4.99 10.71
CA LEU A 101 23.41 4.94 11.58
C LEU A 101 23.86 4.93 13.05
N ALA A 102 24.10 6.10 13.62
CA ALA A 102 24.34 6.26 15.05
C ALA A 102 23.02 6.58 15.75
N ALA A 103 22.19 5.55 15.97
CA ALA A 103 21.13 5.65 16.97
C ALA A 103 21.78 5.83 18.34
N ALA A 104 21.49 6.94 19.02
CA ALA A 104 21.91 7.14 20.41
C ALA A 104 21.38 6.00 21.29
N PRO A 105 22.20 5.35 22.14
CA PRO A 105 21.78 4.24 22.98
C PRO A 105 21.15 4.78 24.28
N THR A 106 20.07 5.56 24.17
CA THR A 106 19.36 6.09 25.36
C THR A 106 17.92 5.60 25.51
N ALA A 107 17.47 4.63 24.70
CA ALA A 107 16.11 4.08 24.79
C ALA A 107 15.97 2.74 25.55
N ALA A 108 17.01 2.21 26.18
CA ALA A 108 16.86 1.04 27.06
C ALA A 108 17.88 1.07 28.19
N PHE A 109 17.44 0.79 29.42
CA PHE A 109 18.19 0.68 30.69
C PHE A 109 18.21 1.88 31.66
N ALA A 110 17.27 2.81 31.57
CA ALA A 110 16.86 3.53 32.78
C ALA A 110 15.57 2.87 33.32
N PRO A 111 15.57 2.31 34.55
CA PRO A 111 14.31 1.90 35.19
C PRO A 111 13.40 3.13 35.31
N PRO A 112 12.08 2.99 35.11
CA PRO A 112 11.16 4.10 35.30
C PRO A 112 11.27 4.61 36.74
N PRO A 113 11.19 5.93 36.97
CA PRO A 113 11.18 6.49 38.31
C PRO A 113 10.00 5.92 39.10
N GLU A 114 10.26 5.57 40.36
CA GLU A 114 9.25 4.98 41.25
C GLU A 114 8.18 6.03 41.58
N LEU A 115 6.92 5.65 41.35
CA LEU A 115 5.77 6.48 41.67
C LEU A 115 5.71 6.71 43.19
N PRO A 116 5.44 7.94 43.66
CA PRO A 116 5.31 8.20 45.09
C PRO A 116 4.17 7.35 45.66
N PRO A 117 4.32 6.85 46.91
CA PRO A 117 3.27 6.06 47.55
C PRO A 117 2.00 6.90 47.66
N VAL A 118 0.93 6.39 47.08
CA VAL A 118 -0.41 6.89 47.37
C VAL A 118 -0.69 6.47 48.81
N GLU A 119 -0.65 7.45 49.72
CA GLU A 119 -1.16 7.29 51.07
C GLU A 119 -2.59 6.75 50.93
N MET A 120 -2.80 5.48 51.27
CA MET A 120 -4.14 4.92 51.34
C MET A 120 -4.83 5.63 52.51
N ALA A 121 -5.53 6.72 52.19
CA ALA A 121 -6.50 7.29 53.10
C ALA A 121 -7.43 6.14 53.51
N GLN A 122 -7.39 5.78 54.80
CA GLN A 122 -8.28 4.82 55.41
C GLN A 122 -9.70 5.16 54.99
N ALA A 123 -10.32 4.25 54.23
CA ALA A 123 -11.75 4.31 54.00
C ALA A 123 -12.44 4.07 55.34
N ASP A 124 -13.14 5.08 55.83
CA ASP A 124 -14.12 4.91 56.90
C ASP A 124 -15.08 3.77 56.54
N PRO A 125 -15.50 2.91 57.49
CA PRO A 125 -16.49 1.89 57.23
C PRO A 125 -17.82 2.55 56.83
N LEU A 126 -18.20 2.39 55.56
CA LEU A 126 -19.54 2.73 55.09
C LEU A 126 -20.59 1.86 55.82
N PRO A 127 -21.73 2.42 56.25
CA PRO A 127 -22.81 1.64 56.85
C PRO A 127 -23.40 0.64 55.84
N SER A 128 -23.79 -0.53 56.34
CA SER A 128 -24.44 -1.60 55.54
C SER A 128 -25.64 -1.07 54.75
N PRO A 129 -25.82 -1.47 53.48
CA PRO A 129 -26.98 -1.05 52.70
C PRO A 129 -28.24 -1.82 53.14
N ALA A 130 -29.34 -1.08 53.26
CA ALA A 130 -30.68 -1.65 53.33
C ALA A 130 -31.02 -2.39 52.01
N PRO A 131 -31.92 -3.40 52.03
CA PRO A 131 -32.29 -4.12 50.82
C PRO A 131 -33.22 -3.25 49.97
N GLY A 132 -32.78 -2.85 48.77
CA GLY A 132 -33.64 -2.27 47.76
C GLY A 132 -33.10 -1.03 47.07
N ALA A 133 -32.09 -1.19 46.21
CA ALA A 133 -31.86 -0.30 45.08
C ALA A 133 -31.05 -1.07 44.03
N ALA A 134 -31.63 -1.27 42.85
CA ALA A 134 -30.93 -1.86 41.72
C ALA A 134 -29.72 -0.99 41.36
N ALA A 135 -28.53 -1.59 41.40
CA ALA A 135 -27.34 -0.96 40.84
C ALA A 135 -27.57 -0.67 39.35
N PRO A 136 -27.09 0.46 38.81
CA PRO A 136 -27.06 0.65 37.37
C PRO A 136 -26.17 -0.47 36.80
N SER A 137 -26.79 -1.41 36.10
CA SER A 137 -26.08 -2.36 35.27
C SER A 137 -25.26 -1.57 34.26
N ASN A 138 -23.93 -1.65 34.35
CA ASN A 138 -23.08 -1.28 33.21
C ASN A 138 -23.65 -1.99 31.97
N PRO A 139 -23.89 -1.28 30.86
CA PRO A 139 -24.33 -1.93 29.63
C PRO A 139 -23.31 -3.02 29.31
N ALA A 140 -23.77 -4.27 29.22
CA ALA A 140 -22.97 -5.32 28.62
C ALA A 140 -22.55 -4.82 27.22
N PRO A 141 -21.27 -4.98 26.81
CA PRO A 141 -20.86 -4.62 25.47
C PRO A 141 -21.82 -5.31 24.49
N ALA A 142 -22.44 -4.51 23.61
CA ALA A 142 -23.37 -5.03 22.63
C ALA A 142 -22.70 -6.19 21.87
N PRO A 143 -23.43 -7.28 21.55
CA PRO A 143 -22.87 -8.34 20.73
C PRO A 143 -22.39 -7.71 19.43
N SER A 144 -21.08 -7.77 19.16
CA SER A 144 -20.55 -7.36 17.88
C SER A 144 -21.21 -8.26 16.84
N VAL A 145 -22.06 -7.69 15.99
CA VAL A 145 -22.62 -8.41 14.86
C VAL A 145 -21.43 -8.77 14.00
N GLY A 146 -21.05 -10.05 14.02
CA GLY A 146 -19.93 -10.54 13.23
C GLY A 146 -20.16 -10.21 11.76
N ALA A 147 -19.09 -9.83 11.05
CA ALA A 147 -19.17 -9.51 9.63
C ALA A 147 -18.60 -10.65 8.79
N GLN A 148 -18.82 -10.55 7.47
CA GLN A 148 -18.23 -11.46 6.53
C GLN A 148 -16.72 -11.25 6.44
N CYS A 149 -15.96 -12.33 6.58
CA CYS A 149 -14.52 -12.36 6.41
C CYS A 149 -14.17 -12.97 5.05
N LEU A 150 -13.41 -12.23 4.25
CA LEU A 150 -13.01 -12.61 2.90
C LEU A 150 -11.49 -12.60 2.79
N ARG A 151 -10.95 -13.59 2.08
CA ARG A 151 -9.55 -13.64 1.67
C ARG A 151 -9.42 -13.25 0.21
N HIS A 152 -8.46 -12.39 -0.11
CA HIS A 152 -8.07 -12.15 -1.50
C HIS A 152 -7.04 -13.19 -1.94
N SER A 153 -7.26 -13.84 -3.09
CA SER A 153 -6.31 -14.79 -3.66
C SER A 153 -6.35 -14.75 -5.18
N GLY A 154 -5.21 -14.48 -5.83
CA GLY A 154 -5.17 -14.25 -7.26
C GLY A 154 -5.90 -12.95 -7.61
N SER A 155 -7.05 -13.07 -8.26
CA SER A 155 -7.94 -11.95 -8.64
C SER A 155 -9.31 -12.00 -7.95
N ASP A 156 -9.55 -12.97 -7.07
CA ASP A 156 -10.87 -13.24 -6.51
C ASP A 156 -10.92 -13.10 -4.99
N TRP A 157 -12.12 -12.83 -4.49
CA TRP A 157 -12.46 -12.81 -3.07
C TRP A 157 -13.16 -14.10 -2.67
N ARG A 158 -12.61 -14.81 -1.69
CA ARG A 158 -13.20 -16.03 -1.14
C ARG A 158 -13.72 -15.80 0.27
N VAL A 159 -14.98 -16.15 0.50
CA VAL A 159 -15.61 -16.10 1.83
C VAL A 159 -14.99 -17.17 2.73
N LEU A 160 -14.49 -16.77 3.89
CA LEU A 160 -14.04 -17.67 4.96
C LEU A 160 -15.13 -17.91 5.99
N SER A 161 -15.87 -16.85 6.35
CA SER A 161 -16.97 -16.89 7.32
C SER A 161 -17.90 -15.70 7.08
N SER A 162 -19.17 -15.81 7.49
CA SER A 162 -20.20 -14.78 7.31
C SER A 162 -20.65 -14.13 8.63
N GLY A 163 -19.92 -14.33 9.73
CA GLY A 163 -20.35 -13.84 11.04
C GLY A 163 -19.26 -13.90 12.11
N MET A 164 -18.04 -13.46 11.78
CA MET A 164 -16.94 -13.47 12.74
C MET A 164 -16.54 -12.06 13.19
N SER A 165 -15.91 -11.94 14.36
CA SER A 165 -15.34 -10.67 14.83
C SER A 165 -14.14 -10.26 13.97
N LEU A 166 -13.80 -8.96 13.99
CA LEU A 166 -12.65 -8.42 13.27
C LEU A 166 -11.36 -9.16 13.66
N ASN A 167 -11.10 -9.31 14.96
CA ASN A 167 -9.91 -9.98 15.48
C ASN A 167 -9.83 -11.44 15.01
N ALA A 168 -10.96 -12.16 15.06
CA ALA A 168 -11.01 -13.54 14.58
C ALA A 168 -10.74 -13.62 13.06
N CYS A 169 -11.22 -12.65 12.27
CA CYS A 169 -10.93 -12.58 10.84
C CYS A 169 -9.44 -12.35 10.55
N VAL A 170 -8.78 -11.46 11.30
CA VAL A 170 -7.33 -11.24 11.20
C VAL A 170 -6.57 -12.52 11.52
N GLN A 171 -6.92 -13.21 12.60
CA GLN A 171 -6.29 -14.49 12.97
C GLN A 171 -6.49 -15.55 11.87
N ALA A 172 -7.72 -15.73 11.37
CA ALA A 172 -8.01 -16.71 10.32
C ALA A 172 -7.35 -16.40 8.97
N LEU A 173 -7.12 -15.12 8.67
CA LEU A 173 -6.48 -14.70 7.44
C LEU A 173 -4.96 -14.81 7.50
N TYR A 174 -4.34 -14.41 8.61
CA TYR A 174 -2.92 -14.03 8.63
C TYR A 174 -2.09 -14.72 9.71
N ALA A 175 -2.68 -15.44 10.67
CA ALA A 175 -1.90 -16.15 11.67
C ALA A 175 -0.95 -17.18 11.02
N GLY A 176 0.33 -17.14 11.40
CA GLY A 176 1.37 -18.00 10.83
C GLY A 176 1.88 -17.57 9.45
N ILE A 177 1.38 -16.46 8.88
CA ILE A 177 1.80 -15.96 7.57
C ILE A 177 2.70 -14.74 7.77
N CYS A 178 3.97 -14.86 7.40
CA CYS A 178 4.88 -13.73 7.30
C CYS A 178 5.03 -13.27 5.86
N VAL A 179 4.90 -11.97 5.63
CA VAL A 179 5.13 -11.33 4.32
C VAL A 179 6.50 -10.67 4.27
N ARG A 180 7.13 -10.70 3.10
CA ARG A 180 8.44 -10.07 2.87
C ARG A 180 8.28 -8.57 2.61
N PRO A 181 9.34 -7.77 2.81
CA PRO A 181 9.35 -6.38 2.37
C PRO A 181 8.99 -6.26 0.88
N GLY A 182 8.02 -5.40 0.55
CA GLY A 182 7.50 -5.22 -0.81
C GLY A 182 6.26 -6.06 -1.12
N ASP A 183 5.98 -7.12 -0.35
CA ASP A 183 4.76 -7.93 -0.50
C ASP A 183 3.65 -7.45 0.45
N ALA A 184 2.41 -7.71 0.06
CA ALA A 184 1.25 -7.53 0.91
C ALA A 184 0.19 -8.60 0.64
N GLN A 185 -0.47 -9.08 1.70
CA GLN A 185 -1.65 -9.93 1.59
C GLN A 185 -2.90 -9.14 1.96
N TYR A 186 -4.01 -9.42 1.27
CA TYR A 186 -5.24 -8.65 1.42
C TYR A 186 -6.41 -9.53 1.85
N GLY A 187 -7.30 -8.90 2.60
CA GLY A 187 -8.46 -9.49 3.24
C GLY A 187 -9.53 -8.44 3.44
N ARG A 188 -10.74 -8.87 3.78
CA ARG A 188 -11.86 -7.99 4.06
C ARG A 188 -12.66 -8.50 5.24
N TRP A 189 -13.09 -7.58 6.08
CA TRP A 189 -14.03 -7.81 7.16
C TRP A 189 -15.19 -6.83 7.01
N GLY A 190 -16.33 -7.33 6.52
CA GLY A 190 -17.43 -6.50 6.02
C GLY A 190 -16.92 -5.53 4.94
N ASP A 191 -17.07 -4.24 5.20
CA ASP A 191 -16.59 -3.17 4.32
C ASP A 191 -15.14 -2.74 4.60
N THR A 192 -14.55 -3.21 5.69
CA THR A 192 -13.17 -2.87 6.09
C THR A 192 -12.17 -3.74 5.33
N THR A 193 -11.25 -3.11 4.62
CA THR A 193 -10.12 -3.79 3.99
C THR A 193 -9.01 -3.99 5.00
N LEU A 194 -8.47 -5.20 5.03
CA LEU A 194 -7.35 -5.60 5.86
C LEU A 194 -6.15 -5.87 4.97
N ARG A 195 -4.98 -5.36 5.35
CA ARG A 195 -3.73 -5.58 4.65
C ARG A 195 -2.66 -6.07 5.62
N LEU A 196 -2.12 -7.25 5.37
CA LEU A 196 -0.92 -7.72 6.05
C LEU A 196 0.30 -7.17 5.29
N VAL A 197 1.10 -6.37 5.99
CA VAL A 197 2.41 -5.88 5.56
C VAL A 197 3.48 -6.42 6.52
N PRO A 198 4.78 -6.27 6.25
CA PRO A 198 5.80 -6.80 7.15
C PRO A 198 5.57 -6.35 8.58
N ARG A 199 5.42 -7.35 9.47
CA ARG A 199 5.28 -7.19 10.91
C ARG A 199 3.99 -6.55 11.42
N ARG A 200 2.99 -6.27 10.59
CA ARG A 200 1.71 -5.72 11.09
C ARG A 200 0.55 -5.93 10.13
N VAL A 201 -0.65 -5.90 10.68
CA VAL A 201 -1.89 -5.82 9.92
C VAL A 201 -2.44 -4.40 10.04
N GLU A 202 -2.81 -3.85 8.90
CA GLU A 202 -3.41 -2.54 8.77
C GLU A 202 -4.86 -2.68 8.31
N GLN A 203 -5.69 -1.71 8.69
CA GLN A 203 -7.09 -1.62 8.28
C GLN A 203 -7.37 -0.30 7.56
N SER A 204 -8.32 -0.35 6.62
CA SER A 204 -8.82 0.82 5.92
C SER A 204 -10.31 0.67 5.61
N GLY A 205 -11.09 1.71 5.88
CA GLY A 205 -12.49 1.82 5.44
C GLY A 205 -12.65 2.43 4.05
N ASP A 206 -11.63 3.12 3.53
CA ASP A 206 -11.69 3.88 2.28
C ASP A 206 -10.69 3.38 1.21
N ASN A 207 -9.94 2.31 1.49
CA ASN A 207 -8.87 1.76 0.64
C ASN A 207 -7.74 2.73 0.29
N SER A 208 -7.65 3.87 0.97
CA SER A 208 -6.63 4.90 0.71
C SER A 208 -5.78 5.18 1.94
N ARG A 209 -6.40 5.20 3.13
CA ARG A 209 -5.75 5.46 4.40
C ARG A 209 -5.74 4.20 5.23
N PHE A 210 -4.55 3.64 5.39
CA PHE A 210 -4.30 2.44 6.19
C PHE A 210 -3.78 2.85 7.56
N ARG A 211 -4.37 2.27 8.62
CA ARG A 211 -3.92 2.44 10.00
C ARG A 211 -3.55 1.09 10.57
N THR A 212 -2.49 1.02 11.36
CA THR A 212 -2.12 -0.20 12.08
C THR A 212 -3.26 -0.64 12.99
N LEU A 213 -3.72 -1.87 12.78
CA LEU A 213 -4.69 -2.54 13.64
C LEU A 213 -3.96 -3.39 14.69
N ALA A 214 -2.94 -4.14 14.27
CA ALA A 214 -2.17 -4.99 15.18
C ALA A 214 -0.75 -5.21 14.67
N GLU A 215 0.19 -5.28 15.61
CA GLU A 215 1.56 -5.71 15.36
C GLU A 215 1.63 -7.25 15.33
N GLN A 216 2.45 -7.76 14.42
CA GLN A 216 2.76 -9.17 14.25
C GLN A 216 4.12 -9.44 14.91
N ASP A 217 4.23 -10.54 15.65
CA ASP A 217 5.47 -10.96 16.30
C ASP A 217 6.40 -11.74 15.35
N ARG A 218 7.55 -12.21 15.84
CA ARG A 218 8.56 -12.88 14.99
C ARG A 218 8.11 -14.27 14.52
N ASN A 219 7.08 -14.82 15.15
CA ASN A 219 6.47 -16.11 14.84
C ASN A 219 5.22 -15.96 13.94
N CYS A 220 5.06 -14.78 13.33
CA CYS A 220 3.92 -14.42 12.48
C CYS A 220 2.57 -14.51 13.21
N GLN A 221 2.55 -14.29 14.52
CA GLN A 221 1.34 -14.26 15.35
C GLN A 221 0.95 -12.84 15.74
N PHE A 222 -0.26 -12.66 16.26
CA PHE A 222 -0.75 -11.38 16.76
C PHE A 222 -1.07 -11.46 18.27
N PRO A 223 -0.07 -11.35 19.16
CA PRO A 223 -0.28 -11.49 20.60
C PRO A 223 -1.22 -10.44 21.21
N GLY A 224 -1.31 -9.27 20.57
CA GLY A 224 -2.21 -8.18 20.97
C GLY A 224 -3.66 -8.35 20.51
N LEU A 225 -3.98 -9.42 19.76
CA LEU A 225 -5.33 -9.75 19.29
C LEU A 225 -5.83 -11.01 19.99
N ASN A 226 -6.16 -10.88 21.29
CA ASN A 226 -6.88 -11.89 22.08
C ASN A 226 -8.23 -11.35 22.53
#